data_AF-A0A7C3RQR5-F1
#
_entry.id   AF-A0A7C3RQR5-F1
#
_cell.length_a   1.000
_cell.length_b   1.000
_cell.length_c   1.000
_cell.angle_alpha   90.00
_cell.angle_beta   90.00
_cell.angle_gamma   90.00
#
_symmetry.space_group_name_H-M   'P 1'
#
loop_
_entity.id
_entity.type
_entity.pdbx_description
1 polymer ?
#
loop_
_entity_poly.entity_id
_entity_poly.type
_entity_poly.pdbx_seq_one_letter_code
_entity_poly.pdbx_strand_id
1 'polypeptide(L)'
;MIRLTFLLRRKPNLSLAEFQQYWRDHHGPLVARHATTLNILRYVQVHTVEDPINEQLAGARGRMEPPYDGVAELWWTTRDALVASFASAAGEAAGRELLEDEMKFIDLPNSPLWFAYEYPQVNPGEDMVAREHTPLVKLYFPLRHPANMSLDEAQLYWRTNHGPTIRNVASAMRMRRYLQVHRCEDPLEQQLRASRGTKAAPYTGHAEAWFDRADLMTVGNTVEGRRAMEIAVEDESRFIDFANSAIWIGKERVMIDRR
;
A
#
# COMPACT_ATOMS: atom_id res chain seq x y z
N MET A 1 2.75 -14.87 5.28
CA MET A 1 3.58 -14.44 4.13
C MET A 1 4.25 -13.12 4.51
N ILE A 2 5.51 -12.91 4.12
CA ILE A 2 6.15 -11.60 4.22
C ILE A 2 5.81 -10.79 2.97
N ARG A 3 5.56 -9.50 3.15
CA ARG A 3 5.22 -8.59 2.06
C ARG A 3 6.21 -7.44 1.97
N LEU A 4 6.64 -7.11 0.76
CA LEU A 4 7.36 -5.89 0.44
C LEU A 4 6.40 -4.91 -0.21
N THR A 5 6.38 -3.67 0.26
CA THR A 5 5.55 -2.60 -0.28
C THR A 5 6.42 -1.44 -0.70
N PHE A 6 6.16 -0.92 -1.90
CA PHE A 6 6.76 0.30 -2.42
C PHE A 6 5.66 1.32 -2.66
N LEU A 7 5.82 2.55 -2.16
CA LEU A 7 5.04 3.69 -2.64
C LEU A 7 5.87 4.42 -3.68
N LEU A 8 5.30 4.61 -4.86
CA LEU A 8 6.05 5.08 -6.02
C LEU A 8 5.70 6.52 -6.35
N ARG A 9 6.73 7.34 -6.45
CA ARG A 9 6.69 8.63 -7.14
C ARG A 9 7.25 8.43 -8.54
N ARG A 10 6.57 8.94 -9.54
CA ARG A 10 7.10 8.97 -10.91
C ARG A 10 8.22 10.00 -11.03
N LYS A 11 9.09 9.85 -12.02
CA LYS A 11 10.07 10.91 -12.33
C LYS A 11 9.35 12.20 -12.76
N PRO A 12 9.86 13.39 -12.39
CA PRO A 12 9.18 14.67 -12.65
C PRO A 12 8.87 14.95 -14.13
N ASN A 13 9.60 14.33 -15.05
CA ASN A 13 9.44 14.51 -16.50
C ASN A 13 8.40 13.56 -17.12
N LEU A 14 7.74 12.70 -16.34
CA LEU A 14 6.70 11.80 -16.81
C LEU A 14 5.33 12.28 -16.33
N SER A 15 4.31 12.13 -17.18
CA SER A 15 2.91 12.18 -16.76
C SER A 15 2.52 10.92 -15.97
N LEU A 16 1.38 10.96 -15.28
CA LEU A 16 0.86 9.78 -14.57
C LEU A 16 0.61 8.63 -15.54
N ALA A 17 0.01 8.93 -16.69
CA ALA A 17 -0.34 7.96 -17.71
C ALA A 17 0.91 7.28 -18.30
N GLU A 18 1.97 8.04 -18.62
CA GLU A 18 3.23 7.48 -19.10
C GLU A 18 3.91 6.59 -18.05
N PHE A 19 3.94 7.04 -16.80
CA PHE A 19 4.46 6.24 -15.68
C PHE A 19 3.72 4.91 -15.54
N GLN A 20 2.38 4.97 -15.45
CA GLN A 20 1.53 3.79 -15.28
C GLN A 20 1.60 2.85 -16.48
N GLN A 21 1.72 3.40 -17.70
CA GLN A 21 1.92 2.62 -18.92
C GLN A 21 3.25 1.90 -18.92
N TYR A 22 4.35 2.60 -18.66
CA TYR A 22 5.66 1.97 -18.58
C TYR A 22 5.68 0.86 -17.53
N TRP A 23 5.12 1.17 -16.35
CA TRP A 23 5.13 0.27 -15.23
C TRP A 23 4.33 -1.02 -15.48
N ARG A 24 3.15 -0.93 -16.11
CA ARG A 24 2.30 -2.10 -16.38
C ARG A 24 2.77 -2.90 -17.60
N ASP A 25 3.22 -2.23 -18.67
CA ASP A 25 3.46 -2.86 -19.97
C ASP A 25 4.93 -3.30 -20.16
N HIS A 26 5.87 -2.76 -19.37
CA HIS A 26 7.29 -3.11 -19.44
C HIS A 26 7.84 -3.67 -18.13
N HIS A 27 7.79 -2.87 -17.06
CA HIS A 27 8.39 -3.27 -15.77
C HIS A 27 7.66 -4.47 -15.16
N GLY A 28 6.33 -4.49 -15.24
CA GLY A 28 5.50 -5.59 -14.75
C GLY A 28 5.88 -6.96 -15.34
N PRO A 29 5.92 -7.11 -16.69
CA PRO A 29 6.44 -8.29 -17.36
C PRO A 29 7.89 -8.63 -17.01
N LEU A 30 8.75 -7.63 -16.80
CA LEU A 30 10.14 -7.86 -16.37
C LEU A 30 10.20 -8.51 -14.98
N VAL A 31 9.42 -8.03 -14.02
CA VAL A 31 9.29 -8.66 -12.69
C VAL A 31 8.73 -10.08 -12.83
N ALA A 32 7.71 -10.29 -13.68
CA ALA A 32 7.13 -11.61 -13.94
C ALA A 32 8.14 -12.60 -14.51
N ARG A 33 9.04 -12.16 -15.41
CA ARG A 33 10.14 -12.98 -15.94
C ARG A 33 11.09 -13.46 -14.83
N HIS A 34 11.34 -12.61 -13.82
CA HIS A 34 12.20 -12.94 -12.68
C HIS A 34 11.49 -13.62 -11.52
N ALA A 35 10.17 -13.83 -11.62
CA ALA A 35 9.36 -14.30 -10.51
C ALA A 35 9.82 -15.65 -9.95
N THR A 36 10.30 -16.58 -10.78
CA THR A 36 10.83 -17.87 -10.31
C THR A 36 12.20 -17.69 -9.63
N THR A 37 13.11 -16.95 -10.26
CA THR A 37 14.45 -16.65 -9.73
C THR A 37 14.38 -15.95 -8.37
N LEU A 38 13.49 -14.97 -8.24
CA LEU A 38 13.28 -14.18 -7.02
C LEU A 38 12.25 -14.80 -6.08
N ASN A 39 11.75 -16.00 -6.39
CA ASN A 39 10.74 -16.71 -5.60
C ASN A 39 9.51 -15.86 -5.22
N ILE A 40 9.09 -14.98 -6.11
CA ILE A 40 7.94 -14.10 -5.92
C ILE A 40 6.66 -14.95 -6.01
N LEU A 41 5.90 -14.97 -4.92
CA LEU A 41 4.64 -15.70 -4.83
C LEU A 41 3.48 -14.90 -5.44
N ARG A 42 3.48 -13.58 -5.21
CA ARG A 42 2.48 -12.66 -5.74
C ARG A 42 3.12 -11.31 -6.03
N TYR A 43 2.63 -10.64 -7.07
CA TYR A 43 2.96 -9.25 -7.38
C TYR A 43 1.71 -8.52 -7.85
N VAL A 44 1.37 -7.43 -7.17
CA VAL A 44 0.26 -6.54 -7.50
C VAL A 44 0.79 -5.12 -7.71
N GLN A 45 0.30 -4.48 -8.75
CA GLN A 45 0.42 -3.04 -8.95
C GLN A 45 -0.90 -2.38 -8.59
N VAL A 46 -0.87 -1.44 -7.65
CA VAL A 46 -2.00 -0.53 -7.38
C VAL A 46 -1.72 0.78 -8.09
N HIS A 47 -2.51 1.07 -9.12
CA HIS A 47 -2.42 2.29 -9.91
C HIS A 47 -3.34 3.34 -9.29
N THR A 48 -2.78 4.47 -8.85
CA THR A 48 -3.56 5.57 -8.28
C THR A 48 -4.53 6.11 -9.32
N VAL A 49 -5.78 6.35 -8.91
CA VAL A 49 -6.81 6.95 -9.75
C VAL A 49 -6.95 8.42 -9.38
N GLU A 50 -6.92 9.29 -10.39
CA GLU A 50 -7.29 10.70 -10.24
C GLU A 50 -8.81 10.80 -10.07
N ASP A 51 -9.25 10.99 -8.83
CA ASP A 51 -10.65 10.98 -8.45
C ASP A 51 -10.93 12.04 -7.39
N PRO A 52 -12.02 12.84 -7.52
CA PRO A 52 -12.40 13.83 -6.52
C PRO A 52 -12.57 13.26 -5.11
N ILE A 53 -12.83 11.97 -4.97
CA ILE A 53 -12.94 11.31 -3.67
C ILE A 53 -11.63 11.38 -2.86
N ASN A 54 -10.47 11.45 -3.51
CA ASN A 54 -9.18 11.53 -2.82
C ASN A 54 -9.11 12.80 -1.96
N GLU A 55 -9.58 13.93 -2.49
CA GLU A 55 -9.63 15.20 -1.77
C GLU A 55 -10.60 15.15 -0.58
N GLN A 56 -11.74 14.48 -0.74
CA GLN A 56 -12.72 14.30 0.35
C GLN A 56 -12.17 13.41 1.47
N LEU A 57 -11.51 12.30 1.11
CA LEU A 57 -10.88 11.37 2.05
C LEU A 57 -9.78 12.05 2.86
N ALA A 58 -8.95 12.86 2.20
CA ALA A 58 -7.91 13.65 2.85
C ALA A 58 -8.50 14.78 3.70
N GLY A 59 -9.48 15.53 3.16
CA GLY A 59 -10.11 16.66 3.84
C GLY A 59 -10.77 16.30 5.17
N ALA A 60 -11.33 15.09 5.29
CA ALA A 60 -11.87 14.57 6.55
C ALA A 60 -10.81 14.45 7.67
N ARG A 61 -9.52 14.41 7.33
CA ARG A 61 -8.36 14.30 8.22
C ARG A 61 -7.51 15.56 8.25
N GLY A 62 -7.95 16.63 7.58
CA GLY A 62 -7.24 17.90 7.48
C GLY A 62 -6.09 17.87 6.46
N ARG A 63 -4.93 18.41 6.84
CA ARG A 63 -3.74 18.41 5.98
C ARG A 63 -3.16 17.00 5.91
N MET A 64 -2.88 16.51 4.71
CA MET A 64 -2.20 15.24 4.46
C MET A 64 -1.14 15.39 3.36
N GLU A 65 -0.22 14.44 3.27
CA GLU A 65 0.71 14.34 2.14
C GLU A 65 -0.05 13.99 0.85
N PRO A 66 0.43 14.42 -0.32
CA PRO A 66 -0.23 14.13 -1.58
C PRO A 66 -0.23 12.62 -1.89
N PRO A 67 -1.25 12.08 -2.60
CA PRO A 67 -1.25 10.70 -3.08
C PRO A 67 0.03 10.33 -3.83
N TYR A 68 0.50 9.09 -3.68
CA TYR A 68 1.57 8.55 -4.52
C TYR A 68 1.02 8.16 -5.90
N ASP A 69 1.88 8.00 -6.91
CA ASP A 69 1.47 7.65 -8.28
C ASP A 69 1.08 6.17 -8.43
N GLY A 70 1.53 5.32 -7.50
CA GLY A 70 1.13 3.92 -7.40
C GLY A 70 1.81 3.16 -6.26
N VAL A 71 1.43 1.89 -6.08
CA VAL A 71 1.97 0.98 -5.07
C VAL A 71 2.37 -0.36 -5.66
N ALA A 72 3.63 -0.79 -5.48
CA ALA A 72 4.05 -2.14 -5.79
C ALA A 72 3.96 -3.01 -4.53
N GLU A 73 3.26 -4.14 -4.61
CA GLU A 73 3.09 -5.09 -3.51
C GLU A 73 3.61 -6.45 -3.95
N LEU A 74 4.58 -7.00 -3.22
CA LEU A 74 5.18 -8.30 -3.53
C LEU A 74 5.16 -9.19 -2.30
N TRP A 75 4.88 -10.48 -2.49
CA TRP A 75 4.80 -11.45 -1.39
C TRP A 75 5.73 -12.63 -1.61
N TRP A 76 6.23 -13.15 -0.49
CA TRP A 76 6.95 -14.42 -0.40
C TRP A 76 6.32 -15.28 0.69
N THR A 77 6.44 -16.60 0.55
CA THR A 77 5.91 -17.56 1.53
C THR A 77 6.49 -17.30 2.93
N THR A 78 7.81 -17.12 3.01
CA THR A 78 8.55 -16.82 4.25
C THR A 78 9.65 -15.79 4.02
N ARG A 79 10.14 -15.20 5.12
CA ARG A 79 11.33 -14.34 5.12
C ARG A 79 12.56 -15.07 4.59
N ASP A 80 12.78 -16.31 4.99
CA ASP A 80 13.96 -17.07 4.59
C ASP A 80 13.96 -17.37 3.08
N ALA A 81 12.78 -17.63 2.51
CA ALA A 81 12.59 -17.82 1.08
C ALA A 81 12.94 -16.55 0.28
N LEU A 82 12.57 -15.37 0.79
CA LEU A 82 12.96 -14.07 0.24
C LEU A 82 14.47 -13.85 0.33
N VAL A 83 15.08 -14.07 1.50
CA VAL A 83 16.52 -13.86 1.69
C VAL A 83 17.34 -14.79 0.79
N ALA A 84 16.97 -16.06 0.74
CA ALA A 84 17.65 -17.06 -0.09
C ALA A 84 17.59 -16.72 -1.59
N SER A 85 16.46 -16.17 -2.07
CA SER A 85 16.35 -15.81 -3.48
C SER A 85 17.29 -14.67 -3.87
N PHE A 86 17.40 -13.63 -3.02
CA PHE A 86 18.28 -12.48 -3.27
C PHE A 86 19.78 -12.78 -3.01
N ALA A 87 20.11 -13.79 -2.20
CA ALA A 87 21.49 -14.20 -1.94
C ALA A 87 22.14 -15.01 -3.08
N SER A 88 21.36 -15.44 -4.08
CA SER A 88 21.88 -16.18 -5.24
C SER A 88 22.46 -15.23 -6.30
N ALA A 89 23.48 -15.67 -7.05
CA ALA A 89 24.05 -14.87 -8.14
C ALA A 89 23.00 -14.47 -9.20
N ALA A 90 22.03 -15.37 -9.47
CA ALA A 90 20.92 -15.09 -10.37
C ALA A 90 19.94 -14.05 -9.77
N GLY A 91 19.67 -14.13 -8.46
CA GLY A 91 18.85 -13.16 -7.74
C GLY A 91 19.48 -11.78 -7.68
N GLU A 92 20.79 -11.68 -7.44
CA GLU A 92 21.52 -10.42 -7.50
C GLU A 92 21.48 -9.81 -8.91
N ALA A 93 21.66 -10.62 -9.95
CA ALA A 93 21.56 -10.16 -11.33
C ALA A 93 20.15 -9.66 -11.66
N ALA A 94 19.11 -10.39 -11.26
CA ALA A 94 17.72 -9.97 -11.40
C ALA A 94 17.43 -8.67 -10.65
N GLY A 95 17.92 -8.52 -9.42
CA GLY A 95 17.77 -7.30 -8.61
C GLY A 95 18.43 -6.09 -9.27
N ARG A 96 19.62 -6.25 -9.87
CA ARG A 96 20.29 -5.18 -10.63
C ARG A 96 19.49 -4.77 -11.87
N GLU A 97 19.04 -5.73 -12.68
CA GLU A 97 18.25 -5.46 -13.88
C GLU A 97 16.93 -4.74 -13.53
N LEU A 98 16.26 -5.16 -12.45
CA LEU A 98 15.05 -4.50 -11.96
C LEU A 98 15.35 -3.07 -11.50
N LEU A 99 16.39 -2.85 -10.71
CA LEU A 99 16.76 -1.52 -10.23
C LEU A 99 17.12 -0.56 -11.39
N GLU A 100 17.89 -1.04 -12.37
CA GLU A 100 18.22 -0.28 -13.58
C GLU A 100 16.97 0.11 -14.37
N ASP A 101 15.96 -0.78 -14.40
CA ASP A 101 14.69 -0.50 -15.04
C ASP A 101 13.84 0.51 -14.27
N GLU A 102 13.76 0.35 -12.94
CA GLU A 102 13.07 1.29 -12.04
C GLU A 102 13.62 2.72 -12.17
N MET A 103 14.95 2.87 -12.31
CA MET A 103 15.60 4.17 -12.51
C MET A 103 15.11 4.91 -13.74
N LYS A 104 14.48 4.25 -14.73
CA LYS A 104 13.97 4.91 -15.94
C LYS A 104 12.69 5.72 -15.67
N PHE A 105 11.87 5.30 -14.70
CA PHE A 105 10.52 5.85 -14.52
C PHE A 105 10.12 6.20 -13.07
N ILE A 106 10.85 5.72 -12.06
CA ILE A 106 10.60 6.01 -10.64
C ILE A 106 11.58 7.07 -10.11
N ASP A 107 11.07 8.00 -9.32
CA ASP A 107 11.87 8.86 -8.43
C ASP A 107 12.23 8.08 -7.16
N LEU A 108 13.32 7.31 -7.23
CA LEU A 108 13.73 6.38 -6.16
C LEU A 108 13.97 7.05 -4.80
N PRO A 109 14.64 8.22 -4.71
CA PRO A 109 14.80 8.94 -3.45
C PRO A 109 13.50 9.24 -2.70
N ASN A 110 12.42 9.53 -3.43
CA ASN A 110 11.12 9.91 -2.85
C ASN A 110 10.09 8.77 -2.85
N SER A 111 10.53 7.55 -3.16
CA SER A 111 9.69 6.36 -3.22
C SER A 111 10.03 5.39 -2.06
N PRO A 112 9.36 5.49 -0.90
CA PRO A 112 9.67 4.67 0.25
C PRO A 112 9.26 3.21 0.03
N LEU A 113 9.95 2.32 0.74
CA LEU A 113 9.63 0.89 0.80
C LEU A 113 9.76 0.38 2.24
N TRP A 114 9.01 -0.68 2.56
CA TRP A 114 9.11 -1.41 3.81
C TRP A 114 8.62 -2.85 3.69
N PHE A 115 9.08 -3.71 4.61
CA PHE A 115 8.50 -5.04 4.79
C PHE A 115 7.33 -4.98 5.76
N ALA A 116 6.36 -5.88 5.61
CA ALA A 116 5.17 -5.90 6.44
C ALA A 116 4.51 -7.29 6.53
N TYR A 117 3.61 -7.40 7.50
CA TYR A 117 2.66 -8.51 7.65
C TYR A 117 1.22 -8.01 7.62
N GLU A 118 0.34 -8.81 7.02
CA GLU A 118 -1.08 -8.49 6.85
C GLU A 118 -1.93 -9.11 7.96
N TYR A 119 -2.89 -8.34 8.45
CA TYR A 119 -3.83 -8.74 9.50
C TYR A 119 -5.25 -8.40 9.01
N PRO A 120 -5.92 -9.34 8.34
CA PRO A 120 -7.28 -9.14 7.88
C PRO A 120 -8.25 -8.86 9.03
N GLN A 121 -9.10 -7.85 8.86
CA GLN A 121 -10.05 -7.41 9.87
C GLN A 121 -11.50 -7.60 9.42
N VAL A 122 -11.79 -7.32 8.15
CA VAL A 122 -13.12 -7.46 7.55
C VAL A 122 -12.97 -8.24 6.25
N ASN A 123 -13.78 -9.29 6.09
CA ASN A 123 -13.78 -10.20 4.94
C ASN A 123 -12.38 -10.74 4.59
N PRO A 124 -11.95 -11.85 5.22
CA PRO A 124 -10.59 -12.36 5.06
C PRO A 124 -10.31 -12.96 3.67
N GLY A 125 -11.31 -13.07 2.78
CA GLY A 125 -11.12 -13.60 1.44
C GLY A 125 -10.07 -12.80 0.65
N GLU A 126 -9.24 -13.52 -0.10
CA GLU A 126 -8.12 -12.95 -0.88
C GLU A 126 -8.45 -12.70 -2.36
N ASP A 127 -9.67 -13.06 -2.79
CA ASP A 127 -10.12 -12.99 -4.20
C ASP A 127 -10.64 -11.60 -4.61
N MET A 128 -10.79 -10.69 -3.63
CA MET A 128 -11.30 -9.35 -3.89
C MET A 128 -10.20 -8.44 -4.46
N VAL A 129 -10.32 -8.15 -5.75
CA VAL A 129 -9.37 -7.31 -6.49
C VAL A 129 -10.12 -6.15 -7.15
N ALA A 130 -9.70 -4.92 -6.87
CA ALA A 130 -10.22 -3.68 -7.45
C ALA A 130 -9.73 -3.48 -8.89
N ARG A 131 -10.08 -4.39 -9.80
CA ARG A 131 -9.65 -4.34 -11.21
C ARG A 131 -10.22 -3.10 -11.91
N GLU A 132 -9.52 -2.63 -12.93
CA GLU A 132 -9.87 -1.44 -13.74
C GLU A 132 -11.34 -1.41 -14.15
N HIS A 133 -11.87 -2.51 -14.71
CA HIS A 133 -13.25 -2.60 -15.22
C HIS A 133 -14.31 -2.99 -14.18
N THR A 134 -13.94 -3.09 -12.91
CA THR A 134 -14.89 -3.38 -11.81
C THR A 134 -15.27 -2.09 -11.12
N PRO A 135 -16.43 -2.00 -10.45
CA PRO A 135 -16.78 -0.83 -9.65
C PRO A 135 -15.96 -0.73 -8.36
N LEU A 136 -15.23 -1.79 -7.99
CA LEU A 136 -14.41 -1.83 -6.79
C LEU A 136 -13.21 -0.89 -6.89
N VAL A 137 -12.93 -0.15 -5.83
CA VAL A 137 -11.72 0.63 -5.63
C VAL A 137 -11.02 0.18 -4.36
N LYS A 138 -9.69 0.22 -4.37
CA LYS A 138 -8.86 -0.01 -3.19
C LYS A 138 -8.47 1.34 -2.62
N LEU A 139 -8.98 1.67 -1.44
CA LEU A 139 -8.45 2.75 -0.61
C LEU A 139 -7.13 2.30 -0.01
N TYR A 140 -6.11 3.12 -0.21
CA TYR A 140 -4.76 2.92 0.27
C TYR A 140 -4.40 4.04 1.24
N PHE A 141 -4.09 3.69 2.49
CA PHE A 141 -3.87 4.65 3.56
C PHE A 141 -2.58 4.32 4.35
N PRO A 142 -1.40 4.69 3.83
CA PRO A 142 -0.16 4.65 4.59
C PRO A 142 -0.15 5.71 5.68
N LEU A 143 0.18 5.26 6.88
CA LEU A 143 0.09 6.06 8.09
C LEU A 143 1.43 6.15 8.80
N ARG A 144 1.74 7.34 9.31
CA ARG A 144 2.82 7.55 10.29
C ARG A 144 2.19 7.78 11.65
N HIS A 145 2.83 7.26 12.69
CA HIS A 145 2.42 7.52 14.05
C HIS A 145 2.92 8.90 14.51
N PRO A 146 2.22 9.55 15.46
CA PRO A 146 2.68 10.77 16.12
C PRO A 146 4.05 10.58 16.78
N ALA A 147 4.87 11.63 16.80
CA ALA A 147 6.22 11.59 17.37
C ALA A 147 6.29 11.23 18.87
N ASN A 148 5.18 11.30 19.60
CA ASN A 148 5.07 10.90 21.00
C ASN A 148 4.68 9.42 21.21
N MET A 149 4.59 8.64 20.14
CA MET A 149 4.42 7.18 20.18
C MET A 149 5.63 6.52 19.53
N SER A 150 5.97 5.32 20.00
CA SER A 150 6.84 4.41 19.26
C SER A 150 6.08 3.65 18.18
N LEU A 151 6.82 3.02 17.26
CA LEU A 151 6.27 2.11 16.25
C LEU A 151 5.42 1.00 16.89
N ASP A 152 5.93 0.37 17.95
CA ASP A 152 5.28 -0.74 18.63
C ASP A 152 4.00 -0.31 19.34
N GLU A 153 4.00 0.85 20.02
CA GLU A 153 2.81 1.39 20.68
C GLU A 153 1.70 1.72 19.67
N ALA A 154 2.06 2.38 18.57
CA ALA A 154 1.10 2.75 17.53
C ALA A 154 0.52 1.50 16.84
N GLN A 155 1.37 0.53 16.50
CA GLN A 155 0.91 -0.73 15.90
C GLN A 155 0.09 -1.58 16.88
N LEU A 156 0.42 -1.56 18.17
CA LEU A 156 -0.38 -2.21 19.21
C LEU A 156 -1.77 -1.59 19.28
N TYR A 157 -1.87 -0.27 19.45
CA TYR A 157 -3.16 0.44 19.44
C TYR A 157 -3.96 0.13 18.18
N TRP A 158 -3.30 0.15 17.03
CA TRP A 158 -3.93 -0.13 15.75
C TRP A 158 -4.55 -1.54 15.71
N ARG A 159 -3.86 -2.57 16.23
CA ARG A 159 -4.40 -3.94 16.31
C ARG A 159 -5.48 -4.11 17.36
N THR A 160 -5.30 -3.56 18.56
CA THR A 160 -6.12 -3.87 19.73
C THR A 160 -7.31 -2.95 19.92
N ASN A 161 -7.29 -1.76 19.33
CA ASN A 161 -8.34 -0.76 19.48
C ASN A 161 -8.96 -0.44 18.12
N HIS A 162 -8.16 0.04 17.17
CA HIS A 162 -8.68 0.50 15.89
C HIS A 162 -9.21 -0.65 15.01
N GLY A 163 -8.57 -1.82 15.01
CA GLY A 163 -9.08 -3.02 14.34
C GLY A 163 -10.52 -3.36 14.75
N PRO A 164 -10.79 -3.56 16.06
CA PRO A 164 -12.15 -3.69 16.58
C PRO A 164 -13.08 -2.53 16.22
N THR A 165 -12.63 -1.27 16.32
CA THR A 165 -13.42 -0.09 15.94
C THR A 165 -13.90 -0.20 14.49
N ILE A 166 -13.00 -0.47 13.54
CA ILE A 166 -13.36 -0.61 12.13
C ILE A 166 -14.28 -1.79 11.89
N ARG A 167 -14.06 -2.95 12.53
CA ARG A 167 -14.99 -4.10 12.41
C ARG A 167 -16.41 -3.72 12.84
N ASN A 168 -16.56 -2.91 13.90
CA ASN A 168 -17.86 -2.47 14.40
C ASN A 168 -18.57 -1.50 13.44
N VAL A 169 -17.82 -0.67 12.69
CA VAL A 169 -18.42 0.35 11.80
C VAL A 169 -18.42 -0.04 10.31
N ALA A 170 -17.75 -1.13 9.92
CA ALA A 170 -17.54 -1.53 8.53
C ALA A 170 -18.84 -1.64 7.71
N SER A 171 -19.89 -2.20 8.30
CA SER A 171 -21.19 -2.33 7.61
C SER A 171 -21.83 -0.98 7.33
N ALA A 172 -21.79 -0.05 8.29
CA ALA A 172 -22.30 1.31 8.11
C ALA A 172 -21.47 2.09 7.08
N MET A 173 -20.17 1.81 7.01
CA MET A 173 -19.28 2.35 5.97
C MET A 173 -19.43 1.67 4.59
N ARG A 174 -20.24 0.60 4.48
CA ARG A 174 -20.35 -0.26 3.27
C ARG A 174 -19.00 -0.81 2.79
N MET A 175 -18.08 -1.03 3.73
CA MET A 175 -16.75 -1.54 3.48
C MET A 175 -16.82 -3.02 3.12
N ARG A 176 -16.20 -3.41 2.00
CA ARG A 176 -16.23 -4.78 1.47
C ARG A 176 -15.12 -5.66 2.03
N ARG A 177 -13.96 -5.06 2.34
CA ARG A 177 -12.78 -5.70 2.92
C ARG A 177 -11.90 -4.67 3.61
N TYR A 178 -11.20 -5.08 4.66
CA TYR A 178 -10.21 -4.25 5.37
C TYR A 178 -9.03 -5.08 5.85
N LEU A 179 -7.83 -4.61 5.52
CA LEU A 179 -6.56 -5.12 6.00
C LEU A 179 -5.83 -4.04 6.79
N GLN A 180 -5.24 -4.47 7.90
CA GLN A 180 -4.13 -3.74 8.50
C GLN A 180 -2.84 -4.37 8.03
N VAL A 181 -1.91 -3.55 7.53
CA VAL A 181 -0.61 -4.03 7.08
C VAL A 181 0.46 -3.34 7.92
N HIS A 182 1.04 -4.11 8.83
CA HIS A 182 1.95 -3.61 9.86
C HIS A 182 3.39 -3.74 9.38
N ARG A 183 4.15 -2.64 9.36
CA ARG A 183 5.58 -2.67 9.03
C ARG A 183 6.31 -3.61 9.99
N CYS A 184 7.16 -4.45 9.43
CA CYS A 184 8.12 -5.27 10.17
C CYS A 184 9.50 -4.75 9.84
N GLU A 185 10.24 -4.29 10.85
CA GLU A 185 11.61 -3.83 10.67
C GLU A 185 12.52 -5.02 10.38
N ASP A 186 13.22 -4.97 9.24
CA ASP A 186 14.13 -6.03 8.79
C ASP A 186 15.43 -5.40 8.27
N PRO A 187 16.62 -5.95 8.58
CA PRO A 187 17.88 -5.47 8.01
C PRO A 187 17.90 -5.41 6.47
N LEU A 188 17.16 -6.30 5.80
CA LEU A 188 17.03 -6.29 4.35
C LEU A 188 16.32 -5.01 3.84
N GLU A 189 15.42 -4.42 4.64
CA GLU A 189 14.78 -3.15 4.31
C GLU A 189 15.82 -2.04 4.12
N GLN A 190 16.76 -1.93 5.07
CA GLN A 190 17.80 -0.91 5.01
C GLN A 190 18.71 -1.09 3.79
N GLN A 191 19.04 -2.34 3.45
CA GLN A 191 19.85 -2.66 2.26
C GLN A 191 19.14 -2.25 0.95
N LEU A 192 17.86 -2.58 0.81
CA LEU A 192 17.05 -2.20 -0.35
C LEU A 192 16.88 -0.68 -0.47
N ARG A 193 16.69 0.01 0.66
CA ARG A 193 16.62 1.48 0.68
C ARG A 193 17.96 2.11 0.28
N ALA A 194 19.07 1.56 0.76
CA ALA A 194 20.40 2.04 0.42
C ALA A 194 20.71 1.85 -1.07
N SER A 195 20.42 0.68 -1.64
CA SER A 195 20.67 0.41 -3.07
C SER A 195 19.86 1.33 -3.99
N ARG A 196 18.64 1.70 -3.58
CA ARG A 196 17.78 2.65 -4.29
C ARG A 196 18.10 4.12 -4.03
N GLY A 197 18.96 4.42 -3.05
CA GLY A 197 19.17 5.79 -2.58
C GLY A 197 17.90 6.42 -1.99
N THR A 198 16.99 5.62 -1.44
CA THR A 198 15.71 6.07 -0.87
C THR A 198 15.94 6.95 0.34
N LYS A 199 15.45 8.19 0.27
CA LYS A 199 15.53 9.20 1.33
C LYS A 199 14.24 9.29 2.14
N ALA A 200 13.09 9.11 1.49
CA ALA A 200 11.79 9.11 2.15
C ALA A 200 11.73 8.04 3.24
N ALA A 201 11.38 8.42 4.47
CA ALA A 201 11.23 7.50 5.59
C ALA A 201 10.08 6.51 5.33
N PRO A 202 10.23 5.24 5.78
CA PRO A 202 9.14 4.28 5.69
C PRO A 202 7.95 4.71 6.56
N TYR A 203 6.78 4.16 6.28
CA TYR A 203 5.58 4.40 7.08
C TYR A 203 5.52 3.40 8.25
N THR A 204 4.65 3.66 9.23
CA THR A 204 4.36 2.73 10.34
C THR A 204 3.72 1.43 9.83
N GLY A 205 3.08 1.54 8.67
CA GLY A 205 2.33 0.52 7.96
C GLY A 205 1.29 1.24 7.12
N HIS A 206 0.28 0.50 6.66
CA HIS A 206 -0.81 1.08 5.90
C HIS A 206 -2.10 0.27 6.01
N ALA A 207 -3.22 0.97 5.96
CA ALA A 207 -4.54 0.38 5.85
C ALA A 207 -4.89 0.18 4.37
N GLU A 208 -5.52 -0.95 4.05
CA GLU A 208 -6.12 -1.19 2.74
C GLU A 208 -7.59 -1.53 2.94
N ALA A 209 -8.47 -0.83 2.23
CA ALA A 209 -9.90 -1.10 2.29
C ALA A 209 -10.53 -1.10 0.90
N TRP A 210 -11.47 -2.02 0.66
CA TRP A 210 -12.15 -2.14 -0.62
C TRP A 210 -13.58 -1.67 -0.48
N PHE A 211 -14.02 -0.91 -1.47
CA PHE A 211 -15.37 -0.38 -1.56
C PHE A 211 -15.87 -0.49 -2.98
N ASP A 212 -17.18 -0.57 -3.16
CA ASP A 212 -17.78 -0.10 -4.40
C ASP A 212 -17.59 1.43 -4.46
N ARG A 213 -17.11 1.96 -5.61
CA ARG A 213 -16.84 3.40 -5.74
C ARG A 213 -18.09 4.25 -5.47
N ALA A 214 -19.27 3.81 -5.93
CA ALA A 214 -20.50 4.56 -5.73
C ALA A 214 -20.93 4.56 -4.25
N ASP A 215 -20.74 3.45 -3.56
CA ASP A 215 -20.96 3.36 -2.11
C ASP A 215 -20.01 4.32 -1.36
N LEU A 216 -18.72 4.32 -1.68
CA LEU A 216 -17.73 5.18 -1.02
C LEU A 216 -18.02 6.67 -1.24
N MET A 217 -18.51 7.06 -2.42
CA MET A 217 -18.92 8.44 -2.71
C MET A 217 -20.16 8.90 -1.94
N THR A 218 -21.01 7.96 -1.50
CA THR A 218 -22.32 8.28 -0.93
C THR A 218 -22.48 7.87 0.53
N VAL A 219 -21.49 7.20 1.12
CA VAL A 219 -21.52 6.75 2.51
C VAL A 219 -21.81 7.90 3.49
N GLY A 220 -21.21 9.08 3.26
CA GLY A 220 -21.43 10.31 4.02
C GLY A 220 -22.81 10.96 3.82
N ASN A 221 -23.67 10.43 2.94
CA ASN A 221 -25.02 10.96 2.76
C ASN A 221 -26.00 10.38 3.81
N THR A 222 -25.68 9.22 4.39
CA THR A 222 -26.47 8.58 5.44
C THR A 222 -26.04 9.03 6.84
N VAL A 223 -26.95 9.00 7.82
CA VAL A 223 -26.62 9.36 9.21
C VAL A 223 -25.66 8.33 9.80
N GLU A 224 -25.93 7.05 9.54
CA GLU A 224 -25.13 5.92 10.01
C GLU A 224 -23.72 5.95 9.40
N GLY A 225 -23.62 6.19 8.10
CA GLY A 225 -22.34 6.27 7.40
C GLY A 225 -21.50 7.47 7.84
N ARG A 226 -22.09 8.66 8.03
CA ARG A 226 -21.38 9.81 8.62
C ARG A 226 -20.87 9.50 10.01
N ARG A 227 -21.73 8.95 10.88
CA ARG A 227 -21.34 8.63 12.24
C ARG A 227 -20.22 7.59 12.29
N ALA A 228 -20.29 6.59 11.41
CA ALA A 228 -19.24 5.58 11.26
C ALA A 228 -17.90 6.19 10.83
N MET A 229 -17.90 7.13 9.87
CA MET A 229 -16.69 7.85 9.45
C MET A 229 -16.13 8.71 10.58
N GLU A 230 -16.97 9.43 11.33
CA GLU A 230 -16.55 10.22 12.49
C GLU A 230 -15.84 9.35 13.53
N ILE A 231 -16.43 8.20 13.88
CA ILE A 231 -15.84 7.24 14.83
C ILE A 231 -14.48 6.77 14.33
N ALA A 232 -14.37 6.42 13.05
CA ALA A 232 -13.11 5.96 12.46
C ALA A 232 -12.05 7.06 12.51
N VAL A 233 -12.37 8.28 12.07
CA VAL A 233 -11.42 9.41 12.03
C VAL A 233 -11.00 9.87 13.42
N GLU A 234 -11.93 9.90 14.39
CA GLU A 234 -11.62 10.24 15.79
C GLU A 234 -10.69 9.20 16.42
N ASP A 235 -10.89 7.92 16.13
CA ASP A 235 -10.01 6.86 16.63
C ASP A 235 -8.64 6.87 15.93
N GLU A 236 -8.62 7.10 14.61
CA GLU A 236 -7.40 7.29 13.82
C GLU A 236 -6.53 8.42 14.37
N SER A 237 -7.11 9.55 14.78
CA SER A 237 -6.34 10.69 15.29
C SER A 237 -5.60 10.41 16.60
N ARG A 238 -5.89 9.27 17.26
CA ARG A 238 -5.22 8.86 18.50
C ARG A 238 -3.87 8.18 18.25
N PHE A 239 -3.61 7.69 17.04
CA PHE A 239 -2.38 6.97 16.70
C PHE A 239 -1.81 7.29 15.31
N ILE A 240 -2.47 8.14 14.51
CA ILE A 240 -2.03 8.58 13.19
C ILE A 240 -1.69 10.08 13.20
N ASP A 241 -0.50 10.42 12.73
CA ASP A 241 -0.14 11.76 12.31
C ASP A 241 -0.62 11.99 10.87
N PHE A 242 -1.81 12.58 10.73
CA PHE A 242 -2.42 12.82 9.42
C PHE A 242 -1.55 13.70 8.51
N ALA A 243 -0.86 14.70 9.06
CA ALA A 243 -0.08 15.65 8.29
C ALA A 243 1.12 15.00 7.59
N ASN A 244 1.61 13.90 8.13
CA ASN A 244 2.70 13.10 7.58
C ASN A 244 2.21 11.73 7.09
N SER A 245 0.91 11.62 6.77
CA SER A 245 0.28 10.44 6.20
C SER A 245 -0.36 10.79 4.86
N ALA A 246 -0.70 9.78 4.05
CA ALA A 246 -1.34 9.97 2.75
C ALA A 246 -2.52 9.00 2.59
N ILE A 247 -3.55 9.38 1.84
CA ILE A 247 -4.71 8.54 1.57
C ILE A 247 -5.21 8.77 0.14
N TRP A 248 -5.53 7.69 -0.56
CA TRP A 248 -6.07 7.75 -1.91
C TRP A 248 -6.76 6.44 -2.31
N ILE A 249 -7.40 6.44 -3.47
CA ILE A 249 -7.91 5.23 -4.10
C ILE A 249 -7.09 4.81 -5.33
N GLY A 250 -7.06 3.51 -5.58
CA GLY A 250 -6.39 2.94 -6.74
C GLY A 250 -7.11 1.73 -7.33
N LYS A 251 -6.62 1.30 -8.49
CA LYS A 251 -7.02 0.07 -9.19
C LYS A 251 -5.88 -0.93 -9.20
N GLU A 252 -6.23 -2.20 -9.04
CA GLU A 252 -5.28 -3.29 -8.91
C GLU A 252 -5.06 -4.01 -10.24
N ARG A 253 -3.79 -4.31 -10.54
CA ARG A 253 -3.36 -5.25 -11.57
C ARG A 253 -2.53 -6.34 -10.92
N VAL A 254 -3.02 -7.57 -10.98
CA VAL A 254 -2.30 -8.75 -10.49
C VAL A 254 -1.38 -9.23 -11.61
N MET A 255 -0.07 -9.06 -11.42
CA MET A 255 0.96 -9.42 -12.40
C MET A 255 1.45 -10.85 -12.21
N ILE A 256 1.50 -11.31 -10.96
CA ILE A 256 1.88 -12.68 -10.58
C ILE A 256 0.91 -13.13 -9.49
N ASP A 257 0.36 -14.35 -9.61
CA ASP A 257 -0.37 -15.04 -8.55
C ASP A 257 -0.05 -16.53 -8.62
N ARG A 258 0.68 -17.04 -7.62
CA ARG A 258 1.10 -18.44 -7.51
C ARG A 258 0.66 -19.09 -6.18
N ARG A 259 -0.30 -18.45 -5.52
CA ARG A 259 -0.90 -18.94 -4.27
C ARG A 259 -1.86 -20.09 -4.53
#